data_AF-A0A8J8MKS0-F1
#
_entry.id   AF-A0A8J8MKS0-F1
#
_cell.length_a   1.000
_cell.length_b   1.000
_cell.length_c   1.000
_cell.angle_alpha   90.00
_cell.angle_beta   90.00
_cell.angle_gamma   90.00
#
_symmetry.space_group_name_H-M   'P 1'
#
loop_
_entity.id
_entity.type
_entity.pdbx_description
1 polymer ?
#
loop_
_entity_poly.entity_id
_entity_poly.type
_entity_poly.pdbx_seq_one_letter_code
_entity_poly.pdbx_strand_id
1 'polypeptide(L)'
;MDFRVTLSYHLESLQERKLDDYLKTVCLDKVLLIMPDGKLINNGNQFIELHKNWFAKTNWKMECEIVKIAEGTEIAYTLIKVHYEELDENDNPTTMDYYLNLIFKKFDNRWLLIHDQNTVFEK
;
A
#
# COMPACT_ATOMS: atom_id res chain seq x y z
N MET A 1 4.17 18.51 3.03
CA MET A 1 4.78 17.52 3.94
C MET A 1 5.96 16.89 3.21
N ASP A 2 7.03 16.54 3.91
CA ASP A 2 8.16 15.83 3.31
C ASP A 2 7.74 14.45 2.77
N PHE A 3 8.46 13.90 1.77
CA PHE A 3 8.12 12.60 1.20
C PHE A 3 8.21 11.48 2.25
N ARG A 4 9.27 11.44 3.05
CA ARG A 4 9.47 10.38 4.06
C ARG A 4 8.41 10.45 5.14
N VAL A 5 8.03 11.66 5.56
CA VAL A 5 6.94 11.85 6.53
C VAL A 5 5.61 11.35 5.96
N THR A 6 5.36 11.59 4.66
CA THR A 6 4.17 11.08 3.99
C THR A 6 4.19 9.55 3.86
N LEU A 7 5.35 8.97 3.54
CA LEU A 7 5.52 7.52 3.46
C LEU A 7 5.31 6.85 4.82
N SER A 8 5.90 7.39 5.90
CA SER A 8 5.68 6.89 7.26
C SER A 8 4.20 6.94 7.63
N TYR A 9 3.54 8.08 7.40
CA TYR A 9 2.11 8.22 7.68
C TYR A 9 1.23 7.26 6.84
N HIS A 10 1.61 7.02 5.58
CA HIS A 10 0.93 6.06 4.70
C HIS A 10 1.02 4.63 5.26
N LEU A 11 2.22 4.17 5.61
CA LEU A 11 2.45 2.82 6.12
C LEU A 11 1.83 2.62 7.51
N GLU A 12 1.94 3.60 8.41
CA GLU A 12 1.30 3.56 9.73
C GLU A 12 -0.23 3.46 9.59
N SER A 13 -0.84 4.29 8.72
CA SER A 13 -2.29 4.25 8.50
C SER A 13 -2.76 2.91 7.92
N LEU A 14 -1.93 2.28 7.08
CA LEU A 14 -2.20 0.95 6.53
C LEU A 14 -2.11 -0.13 7.61
N GLN A 15 -1.02 -0.17 8.37
CA GLN A 15 -0.80 -1.20 9.41
C GLN A 15 -1.81 -1.08 10.56
N GLU A 16 -2.24 0.14 10.90
CA GLU A 16 -3.24 0.42 11.93
C GLU A 16 -4.68 0.36 11.42
N ARG A 17 -4.91 0.05 10.13
CA ARG A 17 -6.23 -0.03 9.49
C ARG A 17 -7.04 1.27 9.59
N LYS A 18 -6.37 2.42 9.55
CA LYS A 18 -6.99 3.75 9.55
C LYS A 18 -7.36 4.16 8.12
N LEU A 19 -8.49 3.66 7.62
CA LEU A 19 -8.90 3.85 6.22
C LEU A 19 -8.92 5.32 5.79
N ASP A 20 -9.54 6.19 6.59
CA ASP A 20 -9.65 7.61 6.24
C ASP A 20 -8.28 8.32 6.19
N ASP A 21 -7.35 7.91 7.04
CA ASP A 21 -5.99 8.46 7.07
C ASP A 21 -5.16 7.94 5.90
N TYR A 22 -5.27 6.65 5.60
CA TYR A 22 -4.68 6.02 4.43
C TYR A 22 -5.13 6.71 3.14
N LEU A 23 -6.44 6.92 2.95
CA LEU A 23 -6.99 7.54 1.75
C LEU A 23 -6.56 8.99 1.54
N LYS A 24 -6.20 9.74 2.60
CA LYS A 24 -5.62 11.10 2.48
C LYS A 24 -4.26 11.11 1.79
N THR A 25 -3.57 9.97 1.75
CA THR A 25 -2.25 9.82 1.13
C THR A 25 -2.32 9.33 -0.31
N VAL A 26 -3.52 9.15 -0.88
CA VAL A 26 -3.74 8.56 -2.21
C VAL A 26 -4.35 9.56 -3.17
N CYS A 27 -3.84 9.63 -4.40
CA CYS A 27 -4.46 10.40 -5.48
C CYS A 27 -5.52 9.53 -6.17
N LEU A 28 -6.74 9.50 -5.63
CA LEU A 28 -7.83 8.62 -6.08
C LEU A 28 -8.19 8.76 -7.57
N ASP A 29 -8.00 9.94 -8.16
CA ASP A 29 -8.26 10.19 -9.58
C ASP A 29 -7.20 9.58 -10.51
N LYS A 30 -6.06 9.16 -9.96
CA LYS A 30 -4.88 8.71 -10.74
C LYS A 30 -4.29 7.39 -10.27
N VAL A 31 -4.74 6.87 -9.13
CA VAL A 31 -4.16 5.67 -8.51
C VAL A 31 -4.32 4.46 -9.42
N LEU A 32 -3.23 3.72 -9.54
CA LEU A 32 -3.17 2.42 -10.20
C LEU A 32 -2.68 1.41 -9.17
N LEU A 33 -3.42 0.33 -8.98
CA LEU A 33 -3.07 -0.80 -8.13
C LEU A 33 -2.92 -2.07 -8.98
N ILE A 34 -1.81 -2.77 -8.83
CA ILE A 34 -1.59 -4.12 -9.37
C ILE A 34 -1.45 -5.09 -8.20
N MET A 35 -2.43 -5.98 -8.08
CA MET A 35 -2.48 -7.01 -7.04
C MET A 35 -1.45 -8.12 -7.30
N PRO A 36 -1.13 -8.94 -6.28
CA PRO A 36 -0.24 -10.09 -6.43
C PRO A 36 -0.61 -11.07 -7.57
N ASP A 37 -1.91 -11.21 -7.86
CA ASP A 37 -2.45 -12.07 -8.93
C ASP A 37 -2.46 -11.40 -10.32
N GLY A 38 -1.93 -10.17 -10.43
CA GLY A 38 -1.92 -9.39 -11.66
C GLY A 38 -3.21 -8.63 -11.94
N LYS A 39 -4.22 -8.68 -11.06
CA LYS A 39 -5.44 -7.88 -11.20
C LYS A 39 -5.09 -6.38 -11.15
N LEU A 40 -5.51 -5.67 -12.19
CA LEU A 40 -5.35 -4.22 -12.32
C LEU A 40 -6.59 -3.50 -11.80
N ILE A 41 -6.40 -2.52 -10.92
CA ILE A 41 -7.43 -1.59 -10.45
C ILE A 41 -6.95 -0.17 -10.77
N ASN A 42 -7.71 0.55 -11.59
CA ASN A 42 -7.41 1.91 -12.04
C ASN A 42 -8.59 2.87 -11.83
N ASN A 43 -9.47 2.53 -10.89
CA ASN A 43 -10.65 3.30 -10.52
C ASN A 43 -10.64 3.57 -9.02
N GLY A 44 -10.72 4.85 -8.63
CA GLY A 44 -10.66 5.26 -7.22
C GLY A 44 -11.75 4.63 -6.34
N ASN A 45 -12.97 4.42 -6.84
CA ASN A 45 -14.03 3.78 -6.06
C ASN A 45 -13.75 2.30 -5.80
N GLN A 46 -13.26 1.58 -6.81
CA GLN A 46 -12.84 0.18 -6.65
C GLN A 46 -11.65 0.05 -5.70
N PHE A 47 -10.71 1.01 -5.76
CA PHE A 47 -9.59 1.08 -4.82
C PHE A 47 -10.08 1.28 -3.37
N ILE A 48 -11.02 2.21 -3.14
CA ILE A 48 -11.62 2.44 -1.83
C ILE A 48 -12.35 1.18 -1.33
N GLU A 49 -13.16 0.56 -2.17
CA GLU A 49 -13.95 -0.62 -1.79
C GLU A 49 -13.04 -1.80 -1.41
N LEU A 50 -11.97 -2.05 -2.18
CA LEU A 50 -10.98 -3.07 -1.87
C LEU A 50 -10.36 -2.84 -0.49
N HIS A 51 -9.86 -1.63 -0.23
CA HIS A 51 -9.20 -1.31 1.04
C HIS A 51 -10.20 -1.30 2.20
N LYS A 52 -11.43 -0.84 1.99
CA LYS A 52 -12.49 -0.90 3.00
C LYS A 52 -12.77 -2.34 3.43
N ASN A 53 -12.92 -3.26 2.48
CA ASN A 53 -13.17 -4.66 2.75
C ASN A 53 -11.95 -5.32 3.44
N TRP A 54 -10.74 -4.97 3.01
CA TRP A 54 -9.52 -5.48 3.60
C TRP A 54 -9.30 -4.96 5.03
N PHE A 55 -9.49 -3.67 5.29
CA PHE A 55 -9.30 -3.05 6.61
C PHE A 55 -10.36 -3.50 7.63
N ALA A 56 -11.54 -3.93 7.16
CA ALA A 56 -12.58 -4.48 8.03
C ALA A 56 -12.20 -5.85 8.64
N LYS A 57 -11.24 -6.55 8.05
CA LYS A 57 -10.72 -7.81 8.55
C LYS A 57 -9.73 -7.58 9.71
N THR A 58 -9.88 -8.35 10.79
CA THR A 58 -9.02 -8.27 11.99
C THR A 58 -8.03 -9.43 12.11
N ASN A 59 -8.10 -10.39 11.19
CA ASN A 59 -7.35 -11.65 11.19
C ASN A 59 -6.02 -11.58 10.43
N TRP A 60 -5.65 -10.43 9.87
CA TRP A 60 -4.40 -10.28 9.12
C TRP A 60 -3.38 -9.40 9.82
N LYS A 61 -2.10 -9.63 9.53
CA LYS A 61 -0.96 -8.80 9.92
C LYS A 61 -0.09 -8.55 8.69
N MET A 62 0.55 -7.38 8.69
CA MET A 62 1.44 -6.96 7.62
C MET A 62 2.68 -6.29 8.20
N GLU A 63 3.83 -6.92 7.99
CA GLU A 63 5.13 -6.39 8.38
C GLU A 63 5.81 -5.78 7.15
N CYS A 64 6.36 -4.58 7.32
CA CYS A 64 6.96 -3.80 6.24
C CYS A 64 8.44 -3.53 6.54
N GLU A 65 9.31 -3.93 5.63
CA GLU A 65 10.74 -3.60 5.64
C GLU A 65 11.06 -2.72 4.45
N ILE A 66 11.50 -1.48 4.68
CA ILE A 66 11.88 -0.57 3.59
C ILE A 66 13.21 -1.05 2.98
N VAL A 67 13.17 -1.49 1.73
CA VAL A 67 14.35 -1.93 0.96
C VAL A 67 15.05 -0.75 0.31
N LYS A 68 14.27 0.18 -0.26
CA LYS A 68 14.80 1.34 -0.98
C LYS A 68 13.87 2.52 -0.91
N ILE A 69 14.46 3.71 -0.84
CA ILE A 69 13.81 4.99 -1.10
C ILE A 69 14.62 5.72 -2.17
N ALA A 70 13.94 6.23 -3.19
CA ALA A 70 14.50 7.20 -4.12
C ALA A 70 13.55 8.39 -4.24
N GLU A 71 14.06 9.55 -3.86
CA GLU A 71 13.28 10.80 -3.83
C GLU A 71 13.77 11.72 -4.95
N GLY A 72 12.84 12.15 -5.79
CA GLY A 72 13.02 13.27 -6.71
C GLY A 72 12.22 14.48 -6.25
N THR A 73 12.28 15.57 -7.02
CA THR A 73 11.56 16.81 -6.67
C THR A 73 10.04 16.68 -6.80
N GLU A 74 9.60 15.91 -7.80
CA GLU A 74 8.18 15.77 -8.17
C GLU A 74 7.66 14.34 -8.09
N ILE A 75 8.55 13.35 -8.17
CA ILE A 75 8.24 11.93 -8.10
C ILE A 75 9.21 11.24 -7.16
N ALA A 76 8.70 10.31 -6.36
CA ALA A 76 9.49 9.48 -5.47
C ALA A 76 8.96 8.06 -5.52
N TYR A 77 9.82 7.08 -5.30
CA TYR A 77 9.39 5.70 -5.10
C TYR A 77 10.04 5.09 -3.87
N THR A 78 9.35 4.10 -3.32
CA THR A 78 9.91 3.19 -2.34
C THR A 78 9.62 1.75 -2.73
N LEU A 79 10.63 0.91 -2.51
CA LEU A 79 10.49 -0.53 -2.57
C LEU A 79 10.46 -1.05 -1.14
N ILE A 80 9.44 -1.83 -0.83
CA ILE A 80 9.19 -2.40 0.49
C ILE A 80 9.12 -3.91 0.33
N LYS A 81 9.76 -4.64 1.24
CA LYS A 81 9.56 -6.08 1.40
C LYS A 81 8.45 -6.27 2.42
N VAL A 82 7.43 -7.03 2.04
CA VAL A 82 6.26 -7.28 2.88
C VAL A 82 6.20 -8.74 3.24
N HIS A 83 6.00 -9.01 4.53
CA HIS A 83 5.53 -10.29 5.03
C HIS A 83 4.07 -10.12 5.47
N TYR A 84 3.16 -10.85 4.82
CA TYR A 84 1.73 -10.82 5.12
C TYR A 84 1.30 -12.16 5.70
N GLU A 85 0.51 -12.11 6.78
CA GLU A 85 -0.09 -13.26 7.44
C GLU A 85 -1.59 -13.02 7.56
N GLU A 86 -2.43 -13.98 7.20
CA GLU A 86 -3.88 -13.97 7.44
C GLU A 86 -4.31 -15.31 8.04
N LEU A 87 -5.12 -15.29 9.10
CA LEU A 87 -5.71 -16.51 9.67
C LEU A 87 -6.94 -16.95 8.85
N ASP A 88 -7.02 -18.23 8.50
CA ASP A 88 -8.22 -18.83 7.90
C ASP A 88 -9.35 -19.01 8.94
N GLU A 89 -10.49 -19.57 8.51
CA GLU A 89 -11.64 -19.83 9.38
C GLU A 89 -11.37 -20.84 10.52
N ASN A 90 -10.27 -21.59 10.44
CA ASN A 90 -9.82 -22.56 11.43
C ASN A 90 -8.60 -22.07 12.23
N ASP A 91 -8.30 -20.77 12.20
CA ASP A 91 -7.14 -20.12 12.82
C ASP A 91 -5.77 -20.62 12.31
N ASN A 92 -5.71 -21.22 11.11
CA ASN A 92 -4.43 -21.55 10.49
C ASN A 92 -3.85 -20.33 9.76
N PRO A 93 -2.56 -20.00 9.95
CA PRO A 93 -1.93 -18.90 9.24
C PRO A 93 -1.67 -19.27 7.78
N THR A 94 -2.08 -18.39 6.87
CA THR A 94 -1.63 -18.34 5.48
C THR A 94 -0.70 -17.15 5.33
N THR A 95 0.50 -17.38 4.78
CA THR A 95 1.52 -16.34 4.60
C THR A 95 1.75 -16.00 3.13
N MET A 96 2.15 -14.77 2.86
CA MET A 96 2.55 -14.32 1.52
C MET A 96 3.68 -13.29 1.63
N ASP A 97 4.79 -13.55 0.94
CA ASP A 97 5.93 -12.65 0.85
C ASP A 97 6.01 -11.98 -0.53
N TYR A 98 5.98 -10.64 -0.54
CA TYR A 98 5.95 -9.88 -1.77
C TYR A 98 6.67 -8.53 -1.66
N TYR A 99 7.15 -8.06 -2.80
CA TYR A 99 7.65 -6.71 -2.94
C TYR A 99 6.48 -5.79 -3.23
N LEU A 100 6.40 -4.71 -2.45
CA LEU A 100 5.48 -3.61 -2.65
C LEU A 100 6.26 -2.40 -3.18
N ASN A 101 5.96 -2.01 -4.42
CA ASN A 101 6.50 -0.80 -5.03
C ASN A 101 5.44 0.30 -4.99
N LEU A 102 5.73 1.37 -4.24
CA LEU A 102 4.88 2.53 -4.13
C LEU A 102 5.53 3.71 -4.86
N ILE A 103 4.77 4.38 -5.73
CA ILE A 103 5.19 5.60 -6.41
C ILE A 103 4.30 6.74 -5.97
N PHE A 104 4.92 7.79 -5.46
CA PHE A 104 4.27 9.02 -5.06
C PHE A 104 4.62 10.14 -6.02
N LYS A 105 3.63 10.99 -6.29
CA LYS A 105 3.81 12.24 -7.02
C LYS A 105 3.41 13.42 -6.15
N LYS A 106 4.12 14.52 -6.31
CA LYS A 106 3.84 15.78 -5.63
C LYS A 106 2.74 16.54 -6.38
N PHE A 107 1.70 16.94 -5.66
CA PHE A 107 0.60 17.79 -6.13
C PHE A 107 0.38 18.90 -5.10
N ASP A 108 0.51 20.16 -5.50
CA ASP A 108 0.32 21.33 -4.60
C ASP A 108 1.07 21.18 -3.27
N ASN A 109 2.34 20.78 -3.34
CA ASN A 109 3.21 20.53 -2.19
C ASN A 109 2.79 19.39 -1.23
N ARG A 110 1.93 18.48 -1.71
CA ARG A 110 1.53 17.25 -1.02
C ARG A 110 1.96 16.03 -1.84
N TRP A 111 2.57 15.05 -1.19
CA TRP A 111 2.87 13.77 -1.82
C TRP A 111 1.63 12.89 -1.77
N LEU A 112 1.25 12.32 -2.91
CA LEU A 112 0.12 11.40 -3.01
C LEU A 112 0.54 10.17 -3.81
N LEU A 113 0.13 9.00 -3.34
CA LEU A 113 0.32 7.73 -4.02
C LEU A 113 -0.42 7.76 -5.36
N ILE A 114 0.28 7.36 -6.42
CA ILE A 114 -0.27 7.23 -7.77
C ILE A 114 -0.10 5.81 -8.33
N HIS A 115 0.78 4.99 -7.75
CA HIS A 115 1.01 3.62 -8.21
C HIS A 115 1.36 2.72 -7.03
N ASP A 116 0.63 1.61 -6.92
CA ASP A 116 0.83 0.51 -5.98
C ASP A 116 0.99 -0.76 -6.79
N GLN A 117 2.08 -1.48 -6.62
CA GLN A 117 2.29 -2.74 -7.30
C GLN A 117 2.94 -3.77 -6.41
N ASN A 118 2.35 -4.95 -6.44
CA ASN A 118 2.76 -6.09 -5.66
C ASN A 118 3.46 -7.09 -6.58
N THR A 119 4.54 -7.71 -6.09
CA THR A 119 5.26 -8.76 -6.82
C THR A 119 5.68 -9.83 -5.82
N VAL A 120 4.98 -10.96 -5.83
CA VAL A 120 5.31 -12.13 -4.99
C VAL A 120 6.69 -12.63 -5.39
N PHE A 121 7.54 -12.92 -4.40
CA PHE A 121 8.90 -13.40 -4.65
C PHE A 121 9.23 -14.72 -3.97
N GLU A 122 8.29 -15.35 -3.26
CA GLU A 122 8.43 -16.73 -2.79
C GLU A 122 7.27 -17.64 -3.21
N LYS A 123 7.64 -18.92 -3.37
CA LYS A 123 7.06 -19.96 -4.24
C LYS A 123 5.85 -20.67 -3.65
#